data_AF-A0A0M3AA66-F1
#
_entry.id   AF-A0A0M3AA66-F1
#
_cell.length_a   1.000
_cell.length_b   1.000
_cell.length_c   1.000
_cell.angle_alpha   90.00
_cell.angle_beta   90.00
_cell.angle_gamma   90.00
#
_symmetry.space_group_name_H-M   'P 1'
#
loop_
_entity.id
_entity.type
_entity.pdbx_description
1 polymer ?
#
loop_
_entity_poly.entity_id
_entity_poly.type
_entity_poly.pdbx_seq_one_letter_code
_entity_poly.pdbx_strand_id
1 'polypeptide(L)'
;MLNINVEQAYFMTHVKPLGINKVTWDKNGKIISMQRDTHCIFRFDQVVVLWSTWLASKSSGIILLEHDIDEAIKEFGTANKKIITHIENIIAQKALISSKGNQSSAADQIGMSRTKLRYVVKRFRSSSILGTAA
;
A
#
# COMPACT_ATOMS: atom_id res chain seq x y z
N MET A 1 5.20 19.20 -4.37
CA MET A 1 4.33 19.58 -3.24
C MET A 1 2.93 19.05 -3.56
N LEU A 2 2.33 18.22 -2.70
CA LEU A 2 1.02 17.59 -2.99
C LEU A 2 -0.09 18.64 -2.99
N ASN A 3 -0.95 18.63 -4.00
CA ASN A 3 -2.12 19.49 -4.03
C ASN A 3 -3.25 18.85 -3.21
N ILE A 4 -3.37 19.27 -1.95
CA ILE A 4 -4.29 18.67 -0.96
C ILE A 4 -5.74 18.67 -1.46
N ASN A 5 -6.19 19.72 -2.15
CA ASN A 5 -7.58 19.81 -2.63
C ASN A 5 -7.89 18.76 -3.70
N VAL A 6 -6.92 18.48 -4.57
CA VAL A 6 -7.04 17.43 -5.59
C VAL A 6 -7.05 16.06 -4.93
N GLU A 7 -6.19 15.82 -3.94
CA GLU A 7 -6.14 14.56 -3.22
C GLU A 7 -7.40 14.31 -2.39
N GLN A 8 -8.02 15.35 -1.82
CA GLN A 8 -9.31 15.23 -1.12
C GLN A 8 -10.42 14.74 -2.07
N ALA A 9 -10.49 15.30 -3.28
CA ALA A 9 -11.47 14.90 -4.28
C ALA A 9 -11.25 13.44 -4.71
N TYR A 10 -10.00 13.03 -4.97
CA TYR A 10 -9.68 11.65 -5.30
C TYR A 10 -10.00 10.69 -4.16
N PHE A 11 -9.60 11.02 -2.93
CA PHE A 11 -9.88 10.20 -1.76
C PHE A 11 -11.40 9.96 -1.61
N MET A 12 -12.22 11.01 -1.78
CA MET A 12 -13.69 10.87 -1.74
C MET A 12 -14.24 9.91 -2.78
N THR A 13 -13.73 9.91 -4.00
CA THR A 13 -14.18 8.97 -5.04
C THR A 13 -13.97 7.51 -4.63
N HIS A 14 -12.90 7.21 -3.89
CA HIS A 14 -12.57 5.84 -3.46
C HIS A 14 -13.30 5.41 -2.21
N VAL A 15 -13.57 6.33 -1.28
CA VAL A 15 -14.26 5.99 -0.03
C VAL A 15 -15.79 6.07 -0.11
N LYS A 16 -16.33 6.76 -1.11
CA LYS A 16 -17.78 6.88 -1.32
C LYS A 16 -18.47 5.52 -1.55
N PRO A 17 -17.94 4.60 -2.36
CA PRO A 17 -18.48 3.24 -2.47
C PRO A 17 -18.43 2.44 -1.15
N LEU A 18 -17.57 2.84 -0.20
CA LEU A 18 -17.43 2.22 1.12
C LEU A 18 -18.44 2.77 2.15
N GLY A 19 -19.44 3.53 1.67
CA GLY A 19 -20.50 4.14 2.49
C GLY A 19 -20.13 5.47 3.12
N ILE A 20 -19.01 6.09 2.75
CA ILE A 20 -18.60 7.42 3.23
C ILE A 20 -19.13 8.50 2.29
N ASN A 21 -20.27 9.08 2.65
CA ASN A 21 -20.96 10.07 1.82
C ASN A 21 -20.23 11.42 1.75
N LYS A 22 -19.62 11.84 2.85
CA LYS A 22 -18.92 13.13 2.94
C LYS A 22 -17.82 13.08 3.99
N VAL A 23 -16.71 13.76 3.71
CA VAL A 23 -15.67 14.08 4.70
C VAL A 23 -15.47 15.59 4.69
N THR A 24 -15.19 16.17 5.85
CA THR A 24 -14.90 17.60 6.01
C THR A 24 -13.47 17.76 6.53
N TRP A 25 -12.69 18.64 5.91
CA TRP A 25 -11.31 18.92 6.30
C TRP A 25 -11.14 20.32 6.84
N ASP A 26 -10.11 20.51 7.67
CA ASP A 26 -9.63 21.82 8.09
C ASP A 26 -8.76 22.48 7.01
N LYS A 27 -8.33 23.72 7.28
CA LYS A 27 -7.44 24.49 6.40
C LYS A 27 -6.06 23.83 6.19
N ASN A 28 -5.69 22.88 7.03
CA ASN A 28 -4.42 22.15 6.99
C ASN A 28 -4.58 20.76 6.35
N GLY A 29 -5.78 20.40 5.87
CA GLY A 29 -6.06 19.10 5.27
C GLY A 29 -6.27 17.96 6.27
N LYS A 30 -6.53 18.23 7.56
CA LYS A 30 -6.94 17.22 8.55
C LYS A 30 -8.44 17.03 8.53
N ILE A 31 -8.89 15.78 8.68
CA ILE A 31 -10.32 15.46 8.76
C ILE A 31 -10.89 15.95 10.10
N ILE A 32 -11.96 16.73 10.04
CA ILE A 32 -12.70 17.23 11.20
C ILE A 32 -13.95 16.37 11.45
N SER A 33 -14.66 15.99 10.38
CA SER A 33 -15.91 15.24 10.48
C SER A 33 -16.17 14.38 9.24
N MET A 34 -17.07 13.41 9.38
CA MET A 34 -17.53 12.57 8.28
C MET A 34 -19.04 12.31 8.37
N GLN A 35 -19.67 12.10 7.23
CA GLN A 35 -21.02 11.57 7.09
C GLN A 35 -20.94 10.22 6.41
N ARG A 36 -21.65 9.24 6.96
CA ARG A 36 -21.67 7.87 6.46
C ARG A 36 -23.10 7.38 6.32
N ASP A 37 -23.31 6.42 5.44
CA ASP A 37 -24.56 5.68 5.37
C ASP A 37 -24.63 4.57 6.44
N THR A 38 -25.72 3.81 6.40
CA THR A 38 -25.96 2.68 7.31
C THR A 38 -25.10 1.45 7.00
N HIS A 39 -24.54 1.34 5.80
CA HIS A 39 -23.75 0.19 5.34
C HIS A 39 -22.24 0.39 5.53
N CYS A 40 -21.81 1.60 5.90
CA CYS A 40 -20.43 1.93 6.14
C CYS A 40 -19.87 1.20 7.37
N ILE A 41 -18.88 0.34 7.13
CA ILE A 41 -18.19 -0.43 8.17
C ILE A 41 -17.10 0.36 8.89
N PHE A 42 -16.72 1.53 8.38
CA PHE A 42 -15.59 2.30 8.90
C PHE A 42 -16.01 3.26 10.01
N ARG A 43 -15.20 3.29 11.07
CA ARG A 43 -15.26 4.31 12.11
C ARG A 43 -14.40 5.51 11.75
N PHE A 44 -14.64 6.64 12.41
CA PHE A 44 -13.96 7.90 12.15
C PHE A 44 -12.43 7.78 12.28
N ASP A 45 -11.94 7.11 13.33
CA ASP A 45 -10.51 6.84 13.55
C ASP A 45 -9.88 6.11 12.36
N GLN A 46 -10.58 5.12 11.80
CA GLN A 46 -10.10 4.34 10.67
C GLN A 46 -10.03 5.18 9.40
N VAL A 47 -10.99 6.08 9.18
CA VAL A 47 -10.99 6.99 8.02
C VAL A 47 -9.86 8.02 8.10
N VAL A 48 -9.55 8.50 9.31
CA VAL A 48 -8.37 9.34 9.55
C VAL A 48 -7.09 8.59 9.20
N VAL A 49 -6.97 7.32 9.61
CA VAL A 49 -5.82 6.47 9.25
C VAL A 49 -5.74 6.24 7.74
N LEU A 50 -6.87 5.96 7.07
CA LEU A 50 -6.93 5.83 5.61
C LEU A 50 -6.42 7.08 4.89
N TRP A 51 -6.87 8.26 5.34
CA TRP A 51 -6.43 9.53 4.77
C TRP A 51 -4.94 9.82 5.02
N SER A 52 -4.43 9.54 6.21
CA SER A 52 -3.00 9.69 6.50
C SER A 52 -2.14 8.76 5.64
N THR A 53 -2.60 7.53 5.45
CA THR A 53 -1.95 6.53 4.59
C THR A 53 -2.00 6.97 3.13
N TRP A 54 -3.14 7.51 2.67
CA TRP A 54 -3.30 8.07 1.33
C TRP A 54 -2.25 9.14 1.04
N LEU A 55 -2.17 10.17 1.89
CA LEU A 55 -1.20 11.25 1.73
C LEU A 55 0.25 10.76 1.78
N ALA A 56 0.57 9.87 2.74
CA ALA A 56 1.89 9.27 2.84
C ALA A 56 2.27 8.54 1.54
N SER A 57 1.36 7.71 1.02
CA SER A 57 1.57 6.91 -0.18
C SER A 57 1.86 7.77 -1.42
N LYS A 58 1.17 8.90 -1.58
CA LYS A 58 1.38 9.85 -2.68
C LYS A 58 2.71 10.60 -2.56
N SER A 59 3.20 10.80 -1.34
CA SER A 59 4.49 11.45 -1.10
C SER A 59 5.69 10.51 -1.26
N SER A 60 5.50 9.21 -1.01
CA SER A 60 6.60 8.22 -0.96
C SER A 60 6.77 7.40 -2.24
N GLY A 61 5.87 7.57 -3.24
CA GLY A 61 5.78 6.69 -4.40
C GLY A 61 5.13 5.37 -3.99
N ILE A 62 3.89 5.16 -4.42
CA ILE A 62 3.05 4.03 -4.00
C ILE A 62 3.67 2.71 -4.46
N ILE A 63 3.79 1.77 -3.53
CA ILE A 63 4.33 0.42 -3.71
C ILE A 63 3.25 -0.56 -4.23
N LEU A 64 1.97 -0.24 -3.99
CA LEU A 64 0.81 -1.07 -4.34
C LEU A 64 -0.30 -0.18 -4.92
N LEU A 65 -0.48 -0.22 -6.24
CA LEU A 65 -1.44 0.59 -6.96
C LEU A 65 -2.84 -0.06 -6.92
N GLU A 66 -3.88 0.75 -7.11
CA GLU A 66 -5.26 0.26 -7.26
C GLU A 66 -5.36 -0.78 -8.39
N HIS A 67 -4.64 -0.54 -9.50
CA HIS A 67 -4.47 -1.52 -10.59
C HIS A 67 -3.97 -2.89 -10.10
N ASP A 68 -3.01 -2.94 -9.17
CA ASP A 68 -2.46 -4.21 -8.66
C ASP A 68 -3.50 -4.99 -7.84
N ILE A 69 -4.41 -4.26 -7.18
CA ILE A 69 -5.54 -4.83 -6.43
C ILE A 69 -6.60 -5.34 -7.41
N ASP A 70 -6.96 -4.54 -8.41
CA ASP A 70 -7.93 -4.91 -9.44
C ASP A 70 -7.46 -6.13 -10.24
N GLU A 71 -6.18 -6.20 -10.59
CA GLU A 71 -5.56 -7.34 -11.24
C GLU A 71 -5.57 -8.58 -10.33
N ALA A 72 -5.26 -8.41 -9.04
CA ALA A 72 -5.31 -9.50 -8.08
C ALA A 72 -6.75 -10.04 -7.91
N ILE A 73 -7.77 -9.18 -7.94
CA ILE A 73 -9.19 -9.56 -7.80
C ILE A 73 -9.71 -10.33 -9.02
N LYS A 74 -9.19 -10.06 -10.22
CA LYS A 74 -9.56 -10.79 -11.45
C LYS A 74 -9.25 -12.29 -11.34
N GLU A 75 -8.28 -12.69 -10.52
CA GLU A 75 -7.94 -14.09 -10.28
C GLU A 75 -8.62 -14.64 -9.02
N PHE A 76 -9.75 -15.32 -9.26
CA PHE A 76 -10.61 -15.84 -8.21
C PHE A 76 -9.85 -16.68 -7.16
N GLY A 77 -10.05 -16.35 -5.89
CA GLY A 77 -9.51 -17.09 -4.75
C GLY A 77 -8.02 -16.85 -4.41
N THR A 78 -7.27 -16.07 -5.20
CA THR A 78 -5.83 -15.86 -4.95
C THR A 78 -5.43 -14.42 -4.65
N ALA A 79 -6.36 -13.47 -4.80
CA ALA A 79 -6.13 -12.03 -4.64
C ALA A 79 -5.33 -11.68 -3.37
N ASN A 80 -5.79 -12.17 -2.21
CA ASN A 80 -5.13 -11.92 -0.93
C ASN A 80 -3.68 -12.43 -0.88
N LYS A 81 -3.43 -13.65 -1.39
CA LYS A 81 -2.09 -14.24 -1.40
C LYS A 81 -1.13 -13.46 -2.29
N LYS A 82 -1.62 -12.98 -3.44
CA LYS A 82 -0.84 -12.16 -4.37
C LYS A 82 -0.45 -10.81 -3.78
N ILE A 83 -1.42 -10.09 -3.19
CA ILE A 83 -1.19 -8.79 -2.55
C ILE A 83 -0.19 -8.95 -1.39
N ILE A 84 -0.39 -9.94 -0.51
CA ILE A 84 0.52 -10.20 0.60
C ILE A 84 1.93 -10.51 0.07
N THR A 85 2.04 -11.35 -0.96
CA THR A 85 3.35 -11.70 -1.54
C THR A 85 4.04 -10.47 -2.14
N HIS A 86 3.29 -9.59 -2.83
CA HIS A 86 3.81 -8.35 -3.40
C HIS A 86 4.34 -7.42 -2.30
N ILE A 87 3.55 -7.18 -1.25
CA ILE A 87 3.98 -6.38 -0.10
C ILE A 87 5.21 -6.99 0.58
N GLU A 88 5.20 -8.30 0.86
CA GLU A 88 6.34 -9.01 1.44
C GLU A 88 7.61 -8.82 0.60
N ASN A 89 7.45 -8.89 -0.73
CA ASN A 89 8.53 -8.69 -1.67
C ASN A 89 9.10 -7.28 -1.60
N ILE A 90 8.26 -6.24 -1.60
CA ILE A 90 8.75 -4.87 -1.54
C ILE A 90 9.40 -4.56 -0.19
N ILE A 91 8.81 -5.00 0.92
CA ILE A 91 9.41 -4.84 2.26
C ILE A 91 10.82 -5.43 2.27
N ALA A 92 11.00 -6.64 1.74
CA ALA A 92 12.31 -7.28 1.63
C ALA A 92 13.27 -6.47 0.75
N GLN A 93 12.83 -5.93 -0.40
CA GLN A 93 13.68 -5.10 -1.25
C GLN A 93 14.12 -3.81 -0.55
N LYS A 94 13.19 -3.11 0.11
CA LYS A 94 13.50 -1.87 0.84
C LYS A 94 14.45 -2.12 2.02
N ALA A 95 14.26 -3.22 2.74
CA ALA A 95 15.16 -3.63 3.82
C ALA A 95 16.57 -3.99 3.31
N LEU A 96 16.67 -4.58 2.13
CA LEU A 96 17.97 -4.84 1.50
C LEU A 96 18.66 -3.55 1.06
N ILE A 97 17.91 -2.56 0.56
CA ILE A 97 18.46 -1.24 0.21
C ILE A 97 18.95 -0.52 1.47
N SER A 98 18.14 -0.46 2.54
CA SER A 98 18.52 0.21 3.79
C SER A 98 19.72 -0.43 4.47
N SER A 99 19.86 -1.75 4.37
CA SER A 99 20.99 -2.52 4.91
C SER A 99 22.19 -2.61 3.96
N LYS A 100 22.19 -1.88 2.84
CA LYS A 100 23.26 -1.91 1.82
C LYS A 100 23.59 -3.33 1.33
N GLY A 101 22.56 -4.18 1.20
CA GLY A 101 22.67 -5.56 0.74
C GLY A 101 23.02 -6.58 1.82
N ASN A 102 23.17 -6.18 3.10
CA ASN A 102 23.40 -7.10 4.19
C ASN A 102 22.12 -7.87 4.55
N GLN A 103 22.01 -9.10 4.05
CA GLN A 103 20.82 -9.96 4.25
C GLN A 103 20.52 -10.29 5.72
N SER A 104 21.53 -10.40 6.59
CA SER A 104 21.26 -10.67 8.01
C SER A 104 20.63 -9.44 8.66
N SER A 105 21.24 -8.26 8.45
CA SER A 105 20.72 -7.00 8.95
C SER A 105 19.33 -6.68 8.40
N ALA A 106 19.08 -6.90 7.10
CA ALA A 106 17.76 -6.75 6.49
C ALA A 106 16.72 -7.68 7.11
N ALA A 107 17.10 -8.94 7.36
CA ALA A 107 16.22 -9.95 7.93
C ALA A 107 15.82 -9.59 9.36
N ASP A 108 16.80 -9.15 10.17
CA ASP A 108 16.57 -8.69 11.54
C ASP A 108 15.68 -7.44 11.57
N GLN A 109 15.89 -6.48 10.66
CA GLN A 109 15.08 -5.26 10.55
C GLN A 109 13.60 -5.51 10.30
N ILE A 110 13.25 -6.55 9.52
CA ILE A 110 11.86 -6.86 9.15
C ILE A 110 11.29 -8.04 9.93
N GLY A 111 12.01 -8.55 10.94
CA GLY A 111 11.57 -9.69 11.74
C GLY A 111 11.38 -10.98 10.94
N MET A 112 12.15 -11.18 9.87
CA MET A 112 12.07 -12.35 9.00
C MET A 112 13.29 -13.25 9.20
N SER A 113 13.15 -14.58 9.06
CA SER A 113 14.32 -15.45 9.06
C SER A 113 15.20 -15.18 7.84
N ARG A 114 16.54 -15.24 8.03
CA ARG A 114 17.50 -15.10 6.93
C ARG A 114 17.22 -16.09 5.78
N THR A 115 16.75 -17.28 6.10
CA THR A 115 16.36 -18.30 5.11
C THR A 115 15.18 -17.85 4.27
N LYS A 116 14.09 -17.34 4.88
CA LYS A 116 12.92 -16.84 4.15
C LYS A 116 13.30 -15.64 3.28
N LEU A 117 14.11 -14.71 3.80
CA LEU A 117 14.60 -13.57 3.02
C LEU A 117 15.43 -14.03 1.80
N ARG A 118 16.28 -15.05 1.95
CA ARG A 118 17.06 -15.60 0.84
C ARG A 118 16.15 -16.17 -0.27
N TYR A 119 15.06 -16.85 0.07
CA TYR A 119 14.07 -17.32 -0.92
C TYR A 119 13.38 -16.15 -1.64
N VAL A 120 13.01 -15.10 -0.91
CA VAL A 120 12.44 -13.87 -1.48
C VAL A 120 13.41 -13.21 -2.47
N VAL A 121 14.70 -13.08 -2.10
CA VAL A 121 15.74 -12.52 -2.97
C VAL A 121 15.95 -13.35 -4.24
N LYS A 122 15.92 -14.68 -4.14
CA LYS A 122 16.02 -15.55 -5.32
C LYS A 122 14.88 -15.28 -6.30
N ARG A 123 13.64 -15.10 -5.82
CA ARG A 123 12.49 -14.75 -6.66
C ARG A 123 12.73 -13.46 -7.45
N PHE A 124 13.29 -12.41 -6.84
CA PHE A 124 13.60 -11.16 -7.55
C PHE A 124 14.55 -11.36 -8.72
N ARG A 125 15.61 -12.15 -8.52
CA ARG A 125 16.59 -12.43 -9.58
C ARG A 125 15.99 -13.27 -10.70
N SER A 126 15.10 -14.20 -10.38
CA SER A 126 14.39 -15.01 -11.38
C SER A 126 13.42 -14.17 -12.21
N SER A 127 12.73 -13.22 -11.59
CA SER A 127 11.80 -12.31 -12.27
C SER A 127 12.51 -11.28 -13.17
N SER A 128 13.74 -10.85 -12.83
CA SER A 128 14.49 -9.88 -13.64
C SER A 128 15.12 -10.49 -14.90
N ILE A 129 15.40 -11.81 -14.91
CA ILE A 129 16.01 -12.49 -16.08
C ILE A 129 15.00 -12.65 -17.23
N LEU A 130 13.70 -12.57 -16.97
CA LEU A 130 12.64 -12.64 -17.98
C LEU A 130 12.31 -11.29 -18.65
N GLY A 131 12.87 -10.17 -18.17
CA GLY A 131 12.59 -8.82 -18.70
C GLY A 131 13.65 -8.24 -19.65
N THR A 132 14.76 -8.95 -19.88
CA THR A 132 15.86 -8.51 -20.76
C THR A 132 16.04 -9.38 -22.01
N ALA A 133 15.08 -10.25 -22.30
CA ALA A 133 15.02 -11.04 -23.52
C ALA A 133 13.66 -10.84 -24.21
N ALA A 134 13.42 -9.63 -24.71
CA ALA A 134 12.37 -9.29 -25.66
C ALA A 134 12.85 -8.13 -26.53
#